data_AF-A0A0A9CNG3-F1
#
_entry.id   AF-A0A0A9CNG3-F1
#
_cell.length_a   1.000
_cell.length_b   1.000
_cell.length_c   1.000
_cell.angle_alpha   90.00
_cell.angle_beta   90.00
_cell.angle_gamma   90.00
#
_symmetry.space_group_name_H-M   'P 1'
#
loop_
_entity.id
_entity.type
_entity.pdbx_description
1 polymer ?
#
loop_
_entity_poly.entity_id
_entity_poly.type
_entity_poly.pdbx_seq_one_letter_code
_entity_poly.pdbx_strand_id
1 'polypeptide(L)'
;MGQEVATSYVNNLRSMIEAHIHALVDKEVDNILRKCGLSNKMPYIKDYDSKDDARPLADVIETSPQMLLECLKAFCGLVTGTEGSLPEFEQLQVPRLRSDACYGLARALAEIYELIYKAVMDPKNSYPDPRSLVKHSPEQIRTILEI
;
A
#
# COMPACT_ATOMS: atom_id res chain seq x y z
N MET A 1 -29.59 34.82 -0.06
CA MET A 1 -30.27 33.59 0.42
C MET A 1 -30.12 32.41 -0.53
N GLY A 2 -30.33 32.53 -1.85
CA GLY A 2 -30.20 31.37 -2.77
C GLY A 2 -28.80 30.75 -2.94
N GLN A 3 -27.72 31.52 -2.71
CA GLN A 3 -26.35 31.01 -2.83
C GLN A 3 -25.93 30.10 -1.67
N GLU A 4 -26.43 30.33 -0.46
CA GLU A 4 -25.99 29.60 0.75
C GLU A 4 -26.42 28.12 0.71
N VAL A 5 -27.66 27.88 0.26
CA VAL A 5 -28.18 26.52 0.06
C VAL A 5 -27.38 25.80 -1.02
N ALA A 6 -27.14 26.46 -2.17
CA ALA A 6 -26.38 25.87 -3.28
C ALA A 6 -24.93 25.53 -2.85
N THR A 7 -24.26 26.42 -2.11
CA THR A 7 -22.92 26.19 -1.59
C THR A 7 -22.89 25.02 -0.61
N SER A 8 -23.88 24.88 0.27
CA SER A 8 -23.98 23.74 1.19
C SER A 8 -24.09 22.41 0.44
N TYR A 9 -24.96 22.32 -0.57
CA TYR A 9 -25.09 21.11 -1.39
C TYR A 9 -23.80 20.78 -2.15
N VAL A 10 -23.13 21.79 -2.73
CA VAL A 10 -21.85 21.59 -3.43
C VAL A 10 -20.78 21.06 -2.48
N ASN A 11 -20.69 21.58 -1.26
CA ASN A 11 -19.73 21.11 -0.27
C ASN A 11 -20.02 19.67 0.17
N ASN A 12 -21.29 19.32 0.38
CA ASN A 12 -21.70 17.97 0.72
C ASN A 12 -21.35 16.98 -0.40
N LEU A 13 -21.68 17.32 -1.65
CA LEU A 13 -21.34 16.49 -2.81
C LEU A 13 -19.83 16.30 -2.95
N ARG A 14 -19.04 17.37 -2.74
CA ARG A 14 -17.58 17.27 -2.76
C ARG A 14 -17.06 16.30 -1.70
N SER A 15 -17.53 16.43 -0.46
CA SER A 15 -17.14 15.54 0.63
C SER A 15 -17.53 14.08 0.34
N MET A 16 -18.72 13.86 -0.22
CA MET A 16 -19.15 12.51 -0.62
C MET A 16 -18.25 11.92 -1.70
N ILE A 17 -17.89 12.70 -2.72
CA ILE A 17 -16.99 12.26 -3.80
C ILE A 17 -15.62 11.90 -3.22
N GLU A 18 -15.04 12.79 -2.41
CA GLU A 18 -13.74 12.55 -1.75
C GLU A 18 -13.77 11.26 -0.92
N ALA A 19 -14.81 11.05 -0.11
CA ALA A 19 -14.98 9.83 0.68
C ALA A 19 -15.06 8.56 -0.19
N HIS A 20 -15.74 8.62 -1.34
CA HIS A 20 -15.86 7.47 -2.23
C HIS A 20 -14.56 7.20 -3.00
N ILE A 21 -13.79 8.23 -3.35
CA ILE A 21 -12.46 8.05 -3.95
C ILE A 21 -11.50 7.42 -2.94
N HIS A 22 -11.49 7.87 -1.68
CA HIS A 22 -10.71 7.21 -0.63
C HIS A 22 -11.10 5.75 -0.45
N ALA A 23 -12.40 5.45 -0.35
CA ALA A 23 -12.88 4.08 -0.21
C ALA A 23 -12.56 3.21 -1.43
N LEU A 24 -12.52 3.78 -2.63
CA LEU A 24 -12.08 3.09 -3.85
C LEU A 24 -10.59 2.73 -3.76
N VAL A 25 -9.75 3.69 -3.37
CA VAL A 25 -8.31 3.49 -3.19
C VAL A 25 -8.04 2.41 -2.14
N ASP A 26 -8.68 2.48 -0.97
CA ASP A 26 -8.50 1.50 0.11
C ASP A 26 -8.83 0.07 -0.36
N LYS A 27 -9.93 -0.08 -1.11
CA LYS A 27 -10.33 -1.39 -1.66
C LYS A 27 -9.36 -1.92 -2.69
N GLU A 28 -8.78 -1.06 -3.53
CA GLU A 28 -7.78 -1.49 -4.51
C GLU A 28 -6.43 -1.80 -3.86
N VAL A 29 -6.03 -1.06 -2.82
CA VAL A 29 -4.89 -1.43 -1.97
C VAL A 29 -5.09 -2.83 -1.43
N ASP A 30 -6.24 -3.11 -0.80
CA ASP A 30 -6.55 -4.43 -0.25
C ASP A 30 -6.59 -5.53 -1.32
N ASN A 31 -7.05 -5.21 -2.53
CA ASN A 31 -7.06 -6.11 -3.67
C ASN A 31 -5.62 -6.47 -4.10
N ILE A 32 -4.75 -5.48 -4.24
CA ILE A 32 -3.34 -5.68 -4.60
C ILE A 32 -2.60 -6.46 -3.51
N LEU A 33 -2.78 -6.10 -2.24
CA LEU A 33 -2.17 -6.84 -1.13
C LEU A 33 -2.63 -8.29 -1.09
N ARG A 34 -3.89 -8.58 -1.43
CA ARG A 34 -4.37 -9.98 -1.55
C ARG A 34 -3.71 -10.70 -2.73
N LYS A 35 -3.58 -10.05 -3.89
CA LYS A 35 -2.88 -10.64 -5.06
C LYS A 35 -1.42 -10.98 -4.76
N CYS A 36 -0.74 -10.15 -3.98
CA CYS A 36 0.65 -10.38 -3.56
C CYS A 36 0.79 -11.31 -2.34
N GLY A 37 -0.31 -11.73 -1.73
CA GLY A 37 -0.28 -12.49 -0.47
C GLY A 37 0.19 -11.69 0.75
N LEU A 38 0.21 -10.35 0.69
CA LEU A 38 0.63 -9.48 1.80
C LEU A 38 -0.51 -9.16 2.77
N SER A 39 -1.77 -9.26 2.34
CA SER A 39 -2.93 -8.83 3.13
C SER A 39 -3.01 -9.51 4.51
N ASN A 40 -2.78 -10.83 4.59
CA ASN A 40 -2.80 -11.57 5.85
C ASN A 40 -1.51 -11.40 6.69
N LYS A 41 -0.48 -10.75 6.14
CA LYS A 41 0.82 -10.52 6.79
C LYS A 41 0.90 -9.14 7.44
N MET A 42 0.18 -8.16 6.88
CA MET A 42 0.17 -6.78 7.36
C MET A 42 -0.16 -6.62 8.86
N PRO A 43 -1.06 -7.39 9.50
CA PRO A 43 -1.29 -7.27 10.94
C PRO A 43 -0.01 -7.51 11.76
N TYR A 44 0.76 -8.55 11.42
CA TYR A 44 2.04 -8.84 12.09
C TYR A 44 3.06 -7.71 11.88
N ILE A 45 3.12 -7.17 10.66
CA ILE A 45 4.05 -6.09 10.27
C ILE A 45 3.65 -4.73 10.84
N LYS A 46 2.38 -4.51 11.18
CA LYS A 46 1.95 -3.26 11.85
C LYS A 46 2.15 -3.34 13.36
N ASP A 47 2.00 -4.53 13.93
CA ASP A 47 2.01 -4.71 15.38
C ASP A 47 3.39 -5.08 15.96
N TYR A 48 4.42 -5.32 15.14
CA TYR A 48 5.72 -5.81 15.62
C TYR A 48 6.42 -4.85 16.58
N ASP A 49 6.23 -3.54 16.42
CA ASP A 49 6.84 -2.52 17.29
C ASP A 49 6.00 -2.25 18.56
N SER A 50 4.78 -2.75 18.62
CA SER A 50 3.85 -2.48 19.73
C SER A 50 4.02 -3.42 20.93
N LYS A 51 4.82 -4.48 20.81
CA LYS A 51 4.98 -5.51 21.84
C LYS A 51 6.46 -5.81 22.04
N ASP A 52 7.02 -5.33 23.15
CA ASP A 52 8.45 -5.49 23.51
C ASP A 52 8.87 -6.98 23.65
N ASP A 53 7.90 -7.87 23.89
CA ASP A 53 8.08 -9.34 23.99
C ASP A 53 7.55 -10.11 22.76
N ALA A 54 7.26 -9.43 21.63
CA ALA A 54 6.85 -10.13 20.42
C ALA A 54 7.98 -10.97 19.84
N ARG A 55 7.66 -12.19 19.42
CA ARG A 55 8.59 -13.05 18.70
C ARG A 55 9.05 -12.35 17.41
N PRO A 56 10.33 -12.49 17.02
CA PRO A 56 10.84 -11.93 15.77
C PRO A 56 9.96 -12.33 14.59
N LEU A 57 9.69 -11.41 13.66
CA LEU A 57 8.87 -11.71 12.49
C LEU A 57 9.43 -12.85 11.62
N ALA A 58 10.76 -13.03 11.58
CA ALA A 58 11.37 -14.14 10.83
C ALA A 58 10.97 -15.53 11.36
N ASP A 59 10.61 -15.65 12.64
CA ASP A 59 10.21 -16.91 13.28
C ASP A 59 8.71 -17.22 13.12
N VAL A 60 7.91 -16.25 12.70
CA VAL A 60 6.48 -16.43 12.43
C VAL A 60 6.32 -16.99 11.03
N ILE A 61 5.68 -18.15 10.89
CA ILE A 61 5.51 -18.87 9.61
C ILE A 61 4.98 -17.94 8.51
N GLU A 62 3.98 -17.11 8.84
CA GLU A 62 3.36 -16.16 7.91
C GLU A 62 4.31 -15.07 7.40
N THR A 63 5.30 -14.66 8.20
CA THR A 63 6.31 -13.64 7.83
C THR A 63 7.71 -14.23 7.72
N SER A 64 7.80 -15.55 7.53
CA SER A 64 9.08 -16.23 7.34
C SER A 64 9.82 -15.66 6.12
N PRO A 65 11.16 -15.68 6.08
CA PRO A 65 11.94 -15.04 5.02
C PRO A 65 11.53 -15.50 3.61
N GLN A 66 11.30 -16.81 3.42
CA GLN A 66 10.90 -17.35 2.12
C GLN A 66 9.52 -16.88 1.69
N MET A 67 8.56 -16.89 2.62
CA MET A 67 7.19 -16.47 2.36
C MET A 67 7.13 -14.98 2.03
N LEU A 68 7.85 -14.15 2.80
CA LEU A 68 7.89 -12.71 2.56
C LEU A 68 8.63 -12.37 1.27
N LEU A 69 9.69 -13.11 0.91
CA LEU A 69 10.41 -12.93 -0.35
C LEU A 69 9.50 -13.11 -1.57
N GLU A 70 8.70 -14.17 -1.61
CA GLU A 70 7.79 -14.41 -2.73
C GLU A 70 6.69 -13.34 -2.82
N CYS A 71 6.13 -12.93 -1.67
CA CYS A 71 5.17 -11.83 -1.63
C CYS A 71 5.76 -10.49 -2.12
N LEU A 72 7.02 -10.19 -1.74
CA LEU A 72 7.70 -8.96 -2.15
C LEU A 72 8.08 -8.99 -3.62
N LYS A 73 8.43 -10.15 -4.19
CA LYS A 73 8.63 -10.30 -5.63
C LYS A 73 7.34 -9.99 -6.39
N ALA A 74 6.22 -10.57 -5.98
CA ALA A 74 4.92 -10.33 -6.61
C ALA A 74 4.51 -8.85 -6.50
N PHE A 75 4.68 -8.24 -5.31
CA PHE A 75 4.40 -6.83 -5.10
C PHE A 75 5.26 -5.93 -5.99
N CYS A 76 6.58 -6.12 -5.97
CA CYS A 76 7.48 -5.34 -6.81
C CYS A 76 7.19 -5.57 -8.29
N GLY A 77 6.81 -6.79 -8.69
CA GLY A 77 6.44 -7.12 -10.05
C GLY A 77 5.19 -6.38 -10.54
N LEU A 78 4.19 -6.16 -9.68
CA LEU A 78 3.03 -5.32 -10.01
C LEU A 78 3.39 -3.84 -10.08
N VAL A 79 4.23 -3.36 -9.15
CA VAL A 79 4.66 -1.95 -9.09
C VAL A 79 5.52 -1.58 -10.30
N THR A 80 6.40 -2.48 -10.76
CA THR A 80 7.28 -2.24 -11.90
C THR A 80 6.64 -2.56 -13.26
N GLY A 81 5.43 -3.12 -13.28
CA GLY A 81 4.76 -3.51 -14.52
C GLY A 81 5.14 -4.89 -15.07
N THR A 82 6.04 -5.64 -14.42
CA THR A 82 6.56 -6.91 -14.94
C THR A 82 5.62 -8.11 -14.73
N GLU A 83 4.75 -8.07 -13.71
CA GLU A 83 3.78 -9.12 -13.39
C GLU A 83 2.32 -8.65 -13.50
N GLY A 84 2.11 -7.52 -14.19
CA GLY A 84 0.82 -6.85 -14.36
C GLY A 84 0.95 -5.35 -14.11
N SER A 85 -0.11 -4.60 -14.36
CA SER A 85 -0.15 -3.16 -14.13
C SER A 85 -1.05 -2.79 -12.94
N LEU A 86 -0.75 -1.65 -12.33
CA LEU A 86 -1.67 -1.01 -11.39
C LEU A 86 -2.92 -0.51 -12.12
N PRO A 87 -4.08 -0.46 -11.46
CA PRO A 87 -5.31 0.02 -12.09
C PRO A 87 -5.19 1.50 -12.47
N GLU A 88 -5.56 1.81 -13.71
CA GLU A 88 -5.60 3.19 -14.24
C GLU A 88 -6.96 3.86 -14.03
N PHE A 89 -7.92 3.16 -13.40
CA PHE A 89 -9.28 3.63 -13.11
C PHE A 89 -10.01 4.24 -14.32
N GLU A 90 -9.89 3.64 -15.50
CA GLU A 90 -10.44 4.15 -16.76
C GLU A 90 -11.96 4.40 -16.73
N GLN A 91 -12.69 3.71 -15.85
CA GLN A 91 -14.13 3.89 -15.65
C GLN A 91 -14.47 5.25 -15.00
N LEU A 92 -13.52 5.88 -14.28
CA LEU A 92 -13.68 7.23 -13.76
C LEU A 92 -13.59 8.26 -14.90
N GLN A 93 -14.74 8.75 -15.32
CA GLN A 93 -14.85 9.68 -16.45
C GLN A 93 -14.26 11.07 -16.15
N VAL A 94 -14.16 11.45 -14.88
CA VAL A 94 -13.60 12.76 -14.47
C VAL A 94 -12.08 12.63 -14.34
N PRO A 95 -11.28 13.29 -15.22
CA PRO A 95 -9.83 13.07 -15.25
C PRO A 95 -9.13 13.40 -13.93
N ARG A 96 -9.58 14.45 -13.23
CA ARG A 96 -9.02 14.83 -11.93
C ARG A 96 -9.22 13.74 -10.87
N LEU A 97 -10.43 13.16 -10.79
CA LEU A 97 -10.71 12.08 -9.82
C LEU A 97 -9.91 10.82 -10.13
N ARG A 98 -9.67 10.55 -11.41
CA ARG A 98 -8.79 9.46 -11.84
C ARG A 98 -7.35 9.70 -11.39
N SER A 99 -6.80 10.89 -11.62
CA SER A 99 -5.46 11.26 -11.14
C SER A 99 -5.35 11.19 -9.61
N ASP A 100 -6.37 11.69 -8.90
CA ASP A 100 -6.42 11.63 -7.43
C ASP A 100 -6.42 10.18 -6.92
N ALA A 101 -7.17 9.28 -7.59
CA ALA A 101 -7.21 7.85 -7.25
C ALA A 101 -5.89 7.14 -7.56
N CYS A 102 -5.28 7.37 -8.74
CA CYS A 102 -3.98 6.82 -9.09
C CYS A 102 -2.89 7.24 -8.10
N TYR A 103 -2.82 8.54 -7.79
CA TYR A 103 -1.86 9.08 -6.84
C TYR A 103 -2.10 8.54 -5.43
N GLY A 104 -3.36 8.49 -4.98
CA GLY A 104 -3.73 7.92 -3.68
C GLY A 104 -3.31 6.45 -3.55
N LEU A 105 -3.56 5.65 -4.60
CA LEU A 105 -3.16 4.25 -4.64
C LEU A 105 -1.64 4.09 -4.60
N ALA A 106 -0.91 4.79 -5.47
CA ALA A 106 0.54 4.79 -5.50
C ALA A 106 1.13 5.14 -4.12
N ARG A 107 0.63 6.21 -3.51
CA ARG A 107 1.06 6.66 -2.19
C ARG A 107 0.84 5.60 -1.12
N ALA A 108 -0.35 5.01 -1.06
CA ALA A 108 -0.67 3.98 -0.08
C ALA A 108 0.22 2.73 -0.24
N LEU A 109 0.48 2.30 -1.47
CA LEU A 109 1.38 1.17 -1.75
C LEU A 109 2.83 1.48 -1.33
N ALA A 110 3.32 2.69 -1.58
CA ALA A 110 4.65 3.11 -1.13
C ALA A 110 4.76 3.15 0.39
N GLU A 111 3.74 3.67 1.09
CA GLU A 111 3.68 3.67 2.55
C GLU A 111 3.66 2.25 3.13
N ILE A 112 2.90 1.33 2.52
CA ILE A 112 2.91 -0.10 2.91
C ILE A 112 4.30 -0.72 2.69
N TYR A 113 4.93 -0.48 1.55
CA TYR A 113 6.26 -0.98 1.28
C TYR A 113 7.27 -0.46 2.30
N GLU A 114 7.19 0.82 2.66
CA GLU A 114 8.05 1.42 3.66
C GLU A 114 7.89 0.78 5.04
N LEU A 115 6.66 0.44 5.45
CA LEU A 115 6.41 -0.31 6.69
C LEU A 115 7.07 -1.69 6.65
N ILE A 116 6.90 -2.42 5.54
CA ILE A 116 7.52 -3.74 5.37
C ILE A 116 9.05 -3.61 5.38
N TYR A 117 9.59 -2.62 4.68
CA TYR A 117 11.02 -2.36 4.62
C TYR A 117 11.61 -2.10 6.01
N LYS A 118 10.97 -1.24 6.80
CA LYS A 118 11.38 -0.97 8.19
C LYS A 118 11.35 -2.24 9.04
N ALA A 119 10.28 -3.02 8.96
CA ALA A 119 10.15 -4.27 9.70
C ALA A 119 11.22 -5.30 9.31
N VAL A 120 11.52 -5.44 8.02
CA VAL A 120 12.55 -6.37 7.52
C VAL A 120 13.95 -5.94 7.93
N MET A 121 14.23 -4.64 7.85
CA MET A 121 15.54 -4.08 8.17
C MET A 121 15.79 -3.92 9.68
N ASP A 122 14.76 -4.04 10.51
CA ASP A 122 14.89 -4.01 11.96
C ASP A 122 15.59 -5.28 12.46
N PRO A 123 16.76 -5.16 13.12
CA PRO A 123 17.48 -6.30 13.68
C PRO A 123 16.65 -7.13 14.67
N LYS A 124 15.66 -6.54 15.36
CA LYS A 124 14.76 -7.25 16.29
C LYS A 124 14.00 -8.38 15.59
N ASN A 125 13.71 -8.24 14.30
CA ASN A 125 12.95 -9.22 13.54
C ASN A 125 13.78 -10.38 13.00
N SER A 126 15.11 -10.37 13.23
CA SER A 126 16.02 -11.52 13.03
C SER A 126 15.98 -12.14 11.63
N TYR A 127 15.69 -11.34 10.59
CA TYR A 127 15.81 -11.80 9.20
C TYR A 127 17.30 -12.07 8.89
N PRO A 128 17.67 -13.25 8.35
CA PRO A 128 19.07 -13.65 8.19
C PRO A 128 19.82 -12.83 7.13
N ASP A 129 19.12 -12.40 6.08
CA ASP A 129 19.64 -11.49 5.06
C ASP A 129 18.54 -10.51 4.62
N PRO A 130 18.32 -9.42 5.38
CA PRO A 130 17.26 -8.45 5.10
C PRO A 130 17.36 -7.83 3.70
N ARG A 131 18.59 -7.61 3.21
CA ARG A 131 18.84 -6.91 1.94
C ARG A 131 18.48 -7.76 0.72
N SER A 132 18.51 -9.09 0.81
CA SER A 132 18.03 -9.94 -0.29
C SER A 132 16.50 -10.04 -0.34
N LEU A 133 15.80 -9.79 0.78
CA LEU A 133 14.34 -9.73 0.84
C LEU A 133 13.80 -8.44 0.21
N VAL A 134 14.39 -7.29 0.57
CA VAL A 134 13.97 -5.97 0.07
C VAL A 134 14.96 -5.42 -0.95
N LYS A 135 14.75 -5.79 -2.22
CA LYS A 135 15.63 -5.39 -3.34
C LYS A 135 15.62 -3.89 -3.64
N HIS A 136 14.50 -3.21 -3.35
CA HIS A 136 14.33 -1.79 -3.62
C HIS A 136 14.32 -1.00 -2.30
N SER A 137 14.83 0.23 -2.31
CA SER A 137 14.57 1.16 -1.21
C SER A 137 13.16 1.75 -1.33
N PRO A 138 12.57 2.28 -0.24
CA PRO A 138 11.31 3.01 -0.30
C PRO A 138 11.34 4.16 -1.33
N GLU A 139 12.45 4.88 -1.43
CA GLU A 139 12.63 5.96 -2.42
C GLU A 139 12.61 5.44 -3.87
N GLN A 140 13.19 4.26 -4.13
CA GLN A 140 13.13 3.64 -5.44
C GLN A 140 11.69 3.24 -5.80
N ILE A 141 10.93 2.70 -4.85
CA ILE A 141 9.52 2.37 -5.06
C ILE A 141 8.69 3.64 -5.32
N ARG A 142 8.89 4.73 -4.57
CA ARG A 142 8.26 6.03 -4.82
C ARG A 142 8.56 6.55 -6.22
N THR A 143 9.84 6.45 -6.63
CA THR A 143 10.27 6.84 -7.99
C THR A 143 9.58 6.01 -9.07
N ILE A 144 9.47 4.69 -8.91
CA ILE A 144 8.79 3.80 -9.87
C ILE A 144 7.30 4.13 -9.96
N LEU A 145 6.69 4.50 -8.84
CA LEU A 145 5.28 4.89 -8.75
C LEU A 145 5.02 6.34 -9.15
N GLU A 146 6.07 7.08 -9.54
CA GLU A 146 6.02 8.48 -9.97
C GLU A 146 5.42 9.44 -8.93
N ILE A 147 5.72 9.24 -7.65
CA ILE A 147 5.22 10.05 -6.51
C ILE A 147 6.30 10.63 -5.60
#